data_AF-A0A946QGZ9-F1
#
_entry.id   AF-A0A946QGZ9-F1
#
_cell.length_a   1.000
_cell.length_b   1.000
_cell.length_c   1.000
_cell.angle_alpha   90.00
_cell.angle_beta   90.00
_cell.angle_gamma   90.00
#
_symmetry.space_group_name_H-M   'P 1'
#
loop_
_entity.id
_entity.type
_entity.pdbx_description
1 polymer ?
#
loop_
_entity_poly.entity_id
_entity_poly.type
_entity_poly.pdbx_seq_one_letter_code
_entity_poly.pdbx_strand_id
1 'polypeptide(L)' 'MSCYFRHMKDVLSEAGIEVTPQNKKQIDQAFHRMANVDYENCSPTWKKLKADFISDPSKKQAMIIKLKDALS' A
#
# COMPACT_ATOMS: atom_id res chain seq x y z
N MET A 1 -12.09 7.49 4.76
CA MET A 1 -11.04 6.90 5.63
C MET A 1 -10.61 5.58 5.02
N SER A 2 -9.33 5.45 4.68
CA SER A 2 -8.78 4.28 4.00
C SER A 2 -8.76 3.06 4.94
N CYS A 3 -9.76 2.20 4.76
CA CYS A 3 -10.12 1.07 5.61
C CYS A 3 -9.06 -0.04 5.67
N TYR A 4 -8.09 -0.05 4.76
CA TYR A 4 -7.08 -1.12 4.66
C TYR A 4 -5.78 -0.85 5.43
N PHE A 5 -5.52 0.38 5.91
CA PHE A 5 -4.31 0.69 6.69
C PHE A 5 -4.15 -0.20 7.92
N ARG A 6 -5.26 -0.63 8.53
CA ARG A 6 -5.24 -1.55 9.68
C ARG A 6 -4.69 -2.93 9.30
N HIS A 7 -4.95 -3.39 8.08
CA HIS A 7 -4.46 -4.67 7.56
C HIS A 7 -3.08 -4.57 6.89
N MET A 8 -2.67 -3.36 6.50
CA MET A 8 -1.38 -3.11 5.86
C MET A 8 -0.30 -2.71 6.86
N LYS A 9 -0.61 -2.65 8.15
CA LYS A 9 0.34 -2.25 9.19
C LYS A 9 1.58 -3.15 9.20
N ASP A 10 1.40 -4.46 8.98
CA ASP A 10 2.50 -5.42 8.90
C ASP A 10 3.39 -5.18 7.67
N VAL A 11 2.78 -4.96 6.50
CA VAL A 11 3.52 -4.68 5.25
C VAL A 11 4.28 -3.35 5.33
N LEU A 12 3.65 -2.33 5.90
CA LEU A 12 4.26 -1.02 6.11
C LEU A 12 5.38 -1.10 7.14
N SER A 13 5.21 -1.89 8.20
CA SER A 13 6.26 -2.15 9.19
C SER A 13 7.43 -2.92 8.59
N GLU A 14 7.19 -3.93 7.74
CA GLU A 14 8.24 -4.64 6.98
C GLU A 14 8.98 -3.70 6.02
N ALA A 15 8.27 -2.73 5.46
CA ALA A 15 8.88 -1.67 4.64
C ALA A 15 9.63 -0.62 5.48
N GLY A 16 9.57 -0.66 6.81
CA GLY A 16 10.14 0.37 7.68
C GLY A 16 9.41 1.71 7.58
N ILE A 17 8.15 1.70 7.14
CA ILE A 17 7.31 2.90 6.97
C ILE A 17 6.38 3.01 8.16
N GLU A 18 6.56 4.06 8.95
CA GLU A 18 5.63 4.41 10.02
C GLU A 18 4.49 5.26 9.46
N VAL A 19 3.23 4.86 9.68
CA VAL A 19 2.07 5.63 9.21
C VAL A 19 1.78 6.78 10.16
N THR A 20 2.00 8.01 9.70
CA THR A 20 1.68 9.25 10.40
C THR A 20 0.51 9.98 9.72
N PRO A 21 -0.22 10.86 10.42
CA PRO A 21 -1.29 11.65 9.82
C PRO A 21 -0.84 12.45 8.59
N GLN A 22 0.42 12.90 8.56
CA GLN A 22 1.02 13.67 7.47
C GLN A 22 1.29 12.81 6.24
N ASN A 23 1.88 11.61 6.41
CA ASN A 23 2.24 10.74 5.29
C ASN A 23 1.10 9.82 4.83
N LYS A 24 0.05 9.65 5.64
CA LYS A 24 -1.07 8.74 5.34
C LYS A 24 -1.71 9.04 3.99
N LYS A 25 -1.83 10.33 3.61
CA LYS A 25 -2.37 10.73 2.30
C LYS A 25 -1.44 10.34 1.15
N GLN A 26 -0.12 10.53 1.32
CA GLN A 26 0.86 10.14 0.30
C GLN A 26 0.91 8.63 0.13
N ILE A 27 0.89 7.87 1.22
CA ILE A 27 0.84 6.41 1.22
C ILE A 27 -0.44 5.92 0.51
N ASP A 28 -1.58 6.52 0.83
CA ASP A 28 -2.86 6.20 0.19
C ASP A 28 -2.83 6.47 -1.33
N GLN A 29 -2.28 7.60 -1.76
CA GLN A 29 -2.11 7.92 -3.17
C GLN A 29 -1.13 6.96 -3.88
N ALA A 30 -0.03 6.58 -3.22
CA ALA A 30 0.92 5.60 -3.73
C ALA A 30 0.23 4.25 -3.94
N PHE A 31 -0.59 3.80 -3.00
CA PHE A 31 -1.35 2.56 -3.11
C PHE A 31 -2.36 2.57 -4.26
N HIS A 32 -3.10 3.66 -4.45
CA HIS A 32 -4.03 3.77 -5.57
C HIS A 32 -3.31 3.75 -6.93
N ARG A 33 -2.16 4.45 -7.03
CA ARG A 33 -1.31 4.40 -8.23
C ARG A 33 -0.77 3.00 -8.50
N MET A 34 -0.30 2.30 -7.47
CA MET A 34 0.25 0.94 -7.61
C MET A 34 -0.83 -0.08 -7.95
N ALA A 35 -2.02 0.04 -7.36
CA ALA A 35 -3.14 -0.84 -7.66
C ALA A 35 -3.73 -0.53 -9.05
N ASN A 36 -3.37 0.59 -9.70
CA ASN A 36 -3.96 1.05 -10.96
C ASN A 36 -5.49 1.02 -10.90
N VAL A 37 -6.05 1.52 -9.80
CA VAL A 37 -7.48 1.62 -9.55
C VAL A 37 -7.79 3.10 -9.37
N ASP A 38 -8.89 3.57 -9.98
CA ASP A 38 -9.31 4.96 -9.85
C ASP A 38 -9.42 5.39 -8.38
N TYR A 39 -8.91 6.59 -8.11
CA TYR A 39 -8.79 7.22 -6.79
C TYR A 39 -10.17 7.61 -6.26
N GLU A 40 -10.95 6.61 -5.86
CA GLU A 40 -12.18 6.74 -5.07
C GLU A 40 -12.61 5.40 -4.43
N ASN A 41 -12.12 4.26 -4.95
CA ASN A 41 -12.58 2.94 -4.53
C ASN A 41 -11.55 2.19 -3.65
N CYS A 42 -11.64 2.36 -2.33
CA CYS A 42 -10.75 1.68 -1.36
C CYS A 42 -10.88 0.15 -1.34
N SER A 43 -12.08 -0.40 -1.57
CA SER A 43 -12.35 -1.84 -1.47
C SER A 43 -11.67 -2.65 -2.60
N PRO A 44 -11.80 -2.30 -3.89
CA PRO A 44 -11.08 -2.99 -4.97
C PRO A 44 -9.57 -2.74 -4.92
N THR A 45 -9.10 -1.55 -4.50
CA THR A 45 -7.69 -1.28 -4.24
C THR A 45 -7.13 -2.29 -3.24
N TRP A 46 -7.78 -2.47 -2.08
CA TRP A 46 -7.35 -3.46 -1.09
C TRP A 46 -7.40 -4.89 -1.61
N LYS A 47 -8.46 -5.28 -2.34
CA LYS A 47 -8.58 -6.64 -2.86
C LYS A 47 -7.46 -6.99 -3.83
N LYS A 48 -7.10 -6.06 -4.70
CA LYS A 48 -6.01 -6.22 -5.67
C LYS A 48 -4.66 -6.26 -4.98
N LEU A 49 -4.42 -5.31 -4.08
CA LEU A 49 -3.21 -5.28 -3.26
C LEU A 49 -3.05 -6.58 -2.46
N LYS A 50 -4.10 -7.02 -1.76
CA LYS A 50 -4.11 -8.28 -1.01
C LYS A 50 -3.84 -9.50 -1.91
N ALA A 51 -4.43 -9.55 -3.10
CA ALA A 51 -4.16 -10.62 -4.06
C ALA A 51 -2.69 -10.61 -4.49
N ASP A 52 -2.13 -9.45 -4.80
CA ASP A 52 -0.73 -9.31 -5.18
C ASP A 52 0.24 -9.60 -4.00
N PHE A 53 -0.15 -9.30 -2.75
CA PHE A 53 0.67 -9.56 -1.55
C PHE A 53 0.65 -11.00 -1.06
N ILE A 54 -0.52 -11.64 -1.10
CA ILE A 54 -0.73 -12.98 -0.54
C ILE A 54 -0.37 -14.05 -1.55
N SER A 55 -0.69 -13.83 -2.83
CA SER A 55 -0.45 -14.84 -3.85
C SER A 55 0.97 -14.83 -4.41
N ASP A 56 1.74 -13.74 -4.23
CA ASP A 56 3.06 -13.60 -4.85
C ASP A 56 4.09 -12.89 -3.92
N PRO A 57 4.99 -13.65 -3.28
CA PRO A 57 6.05 -13.11 -2.44
C PRO A 57 7.01 -12.15 -3.19
N SER A 58 7.23 -12.37 -4.48
CA SER A 58 8.11 -11.52 -5.30
C SER A 58 7.48 -10.16 -5.55
N LYS A 59 6.16 -10.10 -5.76
CA LYS A 59 5.43 -8.83 -5.87
C LYS A 59 5.42 -8.06 -4.56
N LYS A 60 5.35 -8.74 -3.41
CA LYS A 60 5.45 -8.10 -2.09
C LYS A 60 6.75 -7.30 -1.95
N GLN A 61 7.89 -7.89 -2.28
CA GLN A 61 9.19 -7.20 -2.23
C GLN A 61 9.27 -6.03 -3.22
N ALA A 62 8.84 -6.23 -4.47
CA ALA A 62 8.83 -5.17 -5.48
C ALA A 62 7.99 -3.97 -5.01
N MET A 63 6.89 -4.23 -4.31
CA MET A 63 6.04 -3.18 -3.77
C MET A 63 6.66 -2.47 -2.58
N ILE A 64 7.33 -3.19 -1.67
CA ILE A 64 8.10 -2.57 -0.57
C ILE A 64 9.16 -1.60 -1.13
N ILE A 65 9.87 -2.01 -2.18
CA ILE A 65 10.87 -1.15 -2.85
C ILE A 65 10.19 0.08 -3.44
N LYS A 66 9.09 -0.08 -4.18
CA LYS A 66 8.34 1.05 -4.76
C LYS A 66 7.76 1.99 -3.69
N LEU A 67 7.33 1.47 -2.55
CA LEU A 67 6.83 2.29 -1.44
C LEU A 67 7.94 3.12 -0.81
N LYS A 68 9.13 2.52 -0.63
CA LYS A 68 10.32 3.25 -0.16
C LYS A 68 10.76 4.34 -1.13
N ASP A 69 10.71 4.04 -2.43
CA ASP A 69 11.04 4.99 -3.50
C ASP A 69 10.03 6.14 -3.59
N ALA A 70 8.73 5.84 -3.50
CA ALA A 70 7.67 6.83 -3.53
C ALA A 70 7.60 7.75 -2.28
N LEU A 71 8.32 7.40 -1.22
CA LEU A 71 8.38 8.13 0.05
C LEU A 71 9.77 8.68 0.37
N SER A 72 10.78 8.43 -0.48
CA SER A 72 12.10 9.09 -0.43
C SER A 72 12.03 10.47 -1.08
#